data_AF-A0A1R4IMX8-F1
#
_entry.id   AF-A0A1R4IMX8-F1
#
_cell.length_a   1.000
_cell.length_b   1.000
_cell.length_c   1.000
_cell.angle_alpha   90.00
_cell.angle_beta   90.00
_cell.angle_gamma   90.00
#
_symmetry.space_group_name_H-M   'P 1'
#
loop_
_entity.id
_entity.type
_entity.pdbx_description
1 polymer ?
#
loop_
_entity_poly.entity_id
_entity_poly.type
_entity_poly.pdbx_seq_one_letter_code
_entity_poly.pdbx_strand_id
1 'polypeptide(L)'
;MADEDGSMSGSGSGKARRGPERRLGLTPARIIDAARELSHGRGLNSWTIRDLAAALDVAPSVIYHHVGGRDRIVRGVVERLLGELRPPSAELPWQEWFRTFFYSARPLFAPYPGVAKWLVMHGPTFPGIEAFLDAGISTLDRAGFPRPALVYAMLTNSAMLSITRNDDRLEAGDDGPRDHATMRRLFSGIGADSPGIGRMITEVLGPLSDDPEGGGEAIDAEYYRLLVESLIAGLETLLPTER
;
A
#
# COMPACT_ATOMS: atom_id res chain seq x y z
N MET A 1 -71.76 -40.69 -4.40
CA MET A 1 -70.57 -41.32 -5.01
C MET A 1 -69.74 -40.15 -5.54
N ALA A 2 -69.08 -39.44 -4.63
CA ALA A 2 -67.69 -39.68 -4.15
C ALA A 2 -66.70 -39.36 -5.27
N ASP A 3 -66.15 -38.13 -5.26
CA ASP A 3 -64.77 -37.76 -4.85
C ASP A 3 -63.83 -37.88 -6.08
N GLU A 4 -62.92 -36.97 -6.45
CA GLU A 4 -62.04 -36.03 -5.74
C GLU A 4 -61.97 -34.72 -6.56
N ASP A 5 -62.06 -33.52 -5.97
CA ASP A 5 -61.07 -32.75 -5.22
C ASP A 5 -59.76 -32.44 -5.99
N GLY A 6 -59.49 -31.16 -6.18
CA GLY A 6 -58.45 -30.64 -7.07
C GLY A 6 -58.37 -29.13 -7.02
N SER A 7 -58.16 -28.62 -5.81
CA SER A 7 -58.08 -27.22 -5.43
C SER A 7 -56.94 -26.45 -6.11
N MET A 8 -57.19 -25.16 -6.35
CA MET A 8 -56.23 -24.13 -6.76
C MET A 8 -55.01 -24.05 -5.82
N SER A 9 -53.84 -23.70 -6.36
CA SER A 9 -53.17 -22.41 -6.09
C SER A 9 -51.64 -22.46 -6.33
N GLY A 10 -51.18 -21.50 -7.14
CA GLY A 10 -49.99 -20.67 -6.93
C GLY A 10 -48.59 -21.32 -6.81
N SER A 11 -47.69 -20.96 -7.72
CA SER A 11 -46.56 -20.10 -7.33
C SER A 11 -45.93 -19.47 -8.57
N GLY A 12 -46.31 -18.21 -8.81
CA GLY A 12 -45.66 -17.35 -9.79
C GLY A 12 -44.21 -17.11 -9.38
N SER A 13 -43.34 -17.20 -10.37
CA SER A 13 -41.90 -16.96 -10.29
C SER A 13 -41.59 -15.68 -9.50
N GLY A 14 -41.20 -15.87 -8.23
CA GLY A 14 -40.79 -14.81 -7.34
C GLY A 14 -39.43 -14.27 -7.77
N LYS A 15 -39.45 -13.29 -8.68
CA LYS A 15 -38.32 -12.43 -9.00
C LYS A 15 -37.81 -11.83 -7.69
N ALA A 16 -36.71 -12.38 -7.18
CA ALA A 16 -36.06 -11.93 -5.96
C ALA A 16 -35.93 -10.41 -6.01
N ARG A 17 -36.57 -9.74 -5.04
CA ARG A 17 -36.43 -8.31 -4.79
C ARG A 17 -34.97 -8.03 -4.41
N ARG A 18 -34.11 -7.87 -5.41
CA ARG A 18 -32.77 -7.29 -5.28
C ARG A 18 -32.96 -5.90 -4.68
N GLY A 19 -32.39 -5.70 -3.49
CA GLY A 19 -32.66 -4.56 -2.61
C GLY A 19 -32.36 -3.17 -3.20
N PRO A 20 -32.81 -2.10 -2.51
CA PRO A 20 -32.72 -0.70 -2.96
C PRO A 20 -31.28 -0.20 -3.20
N GLU A 21 -30.27 -0.89 -2.68
CA GLU A 21 -28.86 -0.52 -2.77
C GLU A 21 -28.26 -0.68 -4.18
N ARG A 22 -28.87 -1.52 -5.03
CA ARG A 22 -28.43 -1.73 -6.42
C ARG A 22 -28.77 -0.59 -7.38
N ARG A 23 -29.53 0.42 -6.93
CA ARG A 23 -29.95 1.59 -7.75
C ARG A 23 -29.27 2.90 -7.36
N LEU A 24 -28.29 2.88 -6.46
CA LEU A 24 -27.33 3.97 -6.45
C LEU A 24 -26.60 3.90 -7.79
N GLY A 25 -26.71 4.94 -8.63
CA GLY A 25 -26.05 4.98 -9.93
C GLY A 25 -24.55 4.68 -9.80
N LEU A 26 -23.95 4.17 -10.86
CA LEU A 26 -22.50 4.04 -10.89
C LEU A 26 -21.88 5.44 -10.88
N THR A 27 -20.97 5.69 -9.94
CA THR A 27 -20.26 6.96 -9.84
C THR A 27 -18.76 6.72 -9.95
N PRO A 28 -17.97 7.73 -10.35
CA PRO A 28 -16.50 7.65 -10.32
C PRO A 28 -15.96 7.22 -8.96
N ALA A 29 -16.53 7.74 -7.86
CA ALA A 29 -16.13 7.38 -6.51
C ALA A 29 -16.33 5.88 -6.22
N ARG A 30 -17.49 5.30 -6.57
CA ARG A 30 -17.75 3.86 -6.39
C ARG A 30 -16.83 2.98 -7.23
N ILE A 31 -16.47 3.42 -8.44
CA ILE A 31 -15.50 2.71 -9.29
C ILE A 31 -14.12 2.71 -8.63
N ILE A 32 -13.67 3.86 -8.12
CA ILE A 32 -12.39 3.99 -7.42
C ILE A 32 -12.37 3.16 -6.13
N ASP A 33 -13.47 3.14 -5.37
CA ASP A 33 -13.57 2.35 -4.14
C ASP A 33 -13.52 0.84 -4.41
N ALA A 34 -14.19 0.36 -5.45
CA ALA A 34 -14.07 -1.04 -5.87
C ALA A 34 -12.66 -1.38 -6.37
N ALA A 35 -11.99 -0.47 -7.08
CA ALA A 35 -10.61 -0.66 -7.51
C ALA A 35 -9.62 -0.67 -6.34
N ARG A 36 -9.84 0.19 -5.33
CA ARG A 36 -9.09 0.16 -4.07
C ARG A 36 -9.24 -1.21 -3.41
N GLU A 37 -10.46 -1.72 -3.28
CA GLU A 37 -10.71 -3.03 -2.67
C GLU A 37 -10.02 -4.17 -3.42
N LEU A 38 -10.09 -4.19 -4.76
CA LEU A 38 -9.36 -5.18 -5.56
C LEU A 38 -7.84 -5.09 -5.39
N SER A 39 -7.32 -3.89 -5.11
CA SER A 39 -5.89 -3.66 -4.91
C SER A 39 -5.41 -4.02 -3.50
N HIS A 40 -6.30 -4.21 -2.53
CA HIS A 40 -5.92 -4.52 -1.16
C HIS A 40 -5.25 -5.91 -1.08
N GLY A 41 -4.07 -5.96 -0.47
CA GLY A 41 -3.21 -7.14 -0.35
C GLY A 41 -2.55 -7.61 -1.65
N ARG A 42 -3.08 -7.25 -2.82
CA ARG A 42 -2.64 -7.75 -4.14
C ARG A 42 -1.95 -6.70 -5.00
N GLY A 43 -2.12 -5.43 -4.69
CA GLY A 43 -1.47 -4.32 -5.38
C GLY A 43 -2.21 -3.78 -6.58
N LEU A 44 -1.78 -2.61 -7.04
CA LEU A 44 -2.43 -1.87 -8.12
C LEU A 44 -2.47 -2.64 -9.45
N ASN A 45 -1.47 -3.51 -9.70
CA ASN A 45 -1.31 -4.26 -10.96
C ASN A 45 -2.01 -5.62 -11.01
N SER A 46 -2.71 -6.01 -9.94
CA SER A 46 -3.32 -7.34 -9.80
C SER A 46 -4.67 -7.53 -10.51
N TRP A 47 -5.25 -6.47 -11.06
CA TRP A 47 -6.57 -6.50 -11.67
C TRP A 47 -6.62 -5.75 -13.00
N THR A 48 -7.57 -6.17 -13.84
CA THR A 48 -7.90 -5.55 -15.13
C THR A 48 -9.21 -4.79 -15.06
N ILE A 49 -9.50 -3.95 -16.07
CA ILE A 49 -10.82 -3.29 -16.19
C ILE A 49 -11.96 -4.32 -16.25
N ARG A 50 -11.73 -5.52 -16.77
CA ARG A 50 -12.75 -6.57 -16.82
C ARG A 50 -13.04 -7.12 -15.43
N ASP A 51 -12.02 -7.32 -14.60
CA ASP A 51 -12.19 -7.77 -13.21
C ASP A 51 -12.96 -6.73 -12.39
N LEU A 52 -12.62 -5.45 -12.58
CA LEU A 52 -13.35 -4.34 -11.95
C LEU A 52 -14.81 -4.26 -12.42
N ALA A 53 -15.07 -4.44 -13.72
CA ALA A 53 -16.41 -4.46 -14.28
C ALA A 53 -17.25 -5.63 -13.71
N ALA A 54 -16.63 -6.81 -13.60
CA ALA A 54 -17.26 -7.98 -13.00
C ALA A 54 -17.58 -7.75 -11.52
N ALA A 55 -16.65 -7.17 -10.75
CA ALA A 55 -16.87 -6.84 -9.33
C ALA A 55 -18.03 -5.84 -9.12
N LEU A 56 -18.26 -4.95 -10.09
CA LEU A 56 -19.31 -3.94 -10.07
C LEU A 56 -20.63 -4.38 -10.75
N ASP A 57 -20.67 -5.58 -11.35
CA ASP A 57 -21.80 -6.09 -12.18
C ASP A 57 -22.21 -5.13 -13.31
N VAL A 58 -21.22 -4.59 -14.04
CA VAL A 58 -21.42 -3.66 -15.18
C VAL A 58 -20.57 -4.06 -16.39
N ALA A 59 -20.88 -3.49 -17.56
CA ALA A 59 -20.01 -3.65 -18.73
C ALA A 59 -18.78 -2.72 -18.63
N PRO A 60 -17.59 -3.13 -19.13
CA PRO A 60 -16.39 -2.29 -19.16
C PRO A 60 -16.60 -0.90 -19.79
N SER A 61 -17.45 -0.79 -20.81
CA SER A 61 -17.79 0.48 -21.47
C SER A 61 -18.37 1.51 -20.50
N VAL A 62 -19.11 1.06 -19.48
CA VAL A 62 -19.69 1.93 -18.46
C VAL A 62 -18.58 2.54 -17.59
N ILE A 63 -17.56 1.75 -17.20
CA ILE A 63 -16.40 2.25 -16.46
C ILE A 63 -15.63 3.30 -17.28
N TYR A 64 -15.35 2.99 -18.55
CA TYR A 64 -14.67 3.94 -19.45
C TYR A 64 -15.43 5.26 -19.58
N HIS A 65 -16.77 5.22 -19.61
CA HIS A 65 -17.59 6.43 -19.66
C HIS A 65 -17.46 7.29 -18.40
N HIS A 66 -17.40 6.69 -17.20
CA HIS A 66 -17.36 7.45 -15.95
C HIS A 66 -15.97 7.96 -15.56
N VAL A 67 -14.91 7.15 -15.73
CA VAL A 67 -13.57 7.46 -15.20
C VAL A 67 -12.50 7.45 -16.29
N GLY A 68 -12.78 6.82 -17.43
CA GLY A 68 -11.80 6.60 -18.49
C GLY A 68 -10.99 5.33 -18.27
N GLY A 69 -9.72 5.35 -18.67
CA GLY A 69 -8.84 4.19 -18.64
C GLY A 69 -8.31 3.83 -17.25
N ARG A 70 -7.65 2.67 -17.17
CA ARG A 70 -7.10 2.11 -15.94
C ARG A 70 -6.19 3.08 -15.18
N ASP A 71 -5.34 3.82 -15.89
CA ASP A 71 -4.41 4.76 -15.25
C ASP A 71 -5.12 5.87 -14.48
N ARG A 72 -6.28 6.34 -14.97
CA ARG A 72 -7.10 7.32 -14.24
C ARG A 72 -7.72 6.73 -12.97
N ILE A 73 -8.10 5.46 -13.01
CA ILE A 73 -8.64 4.74 -11.85
C ILE A 73 -7.53 4.52 -10.82
N VAL A 74 -6.36 4.04 -11.24
CA VAL A 74 -5.19 3.87 -10.37
C VAL A 74 -4.77 5.19 -9.74
N ARG A 75 -4.69 6.27 -10.52
CA ARG A 75 -4.45 7.62 -10.01
C ARG A 75 -5.48 8.00 -8.94
N GLY A 76 -6.76 7.71 -9.16
CA GLY A 76 -7.83 7.96 -8.19
C GLY A 76 -7.72 7.14 -6.91
N VAL A 77 -7.28 5.88 -6.99
CA VAL A 77 -7.00 5.04 -5.81
C VAL A 77 -5.88 5.65 -4.98
N VAL A 78 -4.77 6.06 -5.63
CA VAL A 78 -3.65 6.71 -4.97
C VAL A 78 -4.07 8.05 -4.35
N GLU A 79 -4.83 8.88 -5.09
CA GLU A 79 -5.36 10.16 -4.60
C GLU A 79 -6.18 9.98 -3.33
N ARG A 80 -7.03 8.93 -3.32
CA ARG A 80 -7.92 8.65 -2.19
C ARG A 80 -7.14 8.23 -0.95
N LEU A 81 -6.14 7.36 -1.11
CA LEU A 81 -5.26 6.96 -0.01
C LEU A 81 -4.44 8.15 0.49
N LEU A 82 -3.84 8.96 -0.40
CA LEU A 82 -3.13 10.18 0.01
C LEU A 82 -4.04 11.12 0.81
N GLY A 83 -5.31 11.25 0.42
CA GLY A 83 -6.31 12.06 1.10
C GLY A 83 -6.71 11.58 2.50
N GLU A 84 -6.32 10.37 2.91
CA GLU A 84 -6.51 9.87 4.28
C GLU A 84 -5.39 10.31 5.24
N LEU A 85 -4.25 10.73 4.71
CA LEU A 85 -3.16 11.29 5.50
C LEU A 85 -3.39 12.76 5.80
N ARG A 86 -2.74 13.23 6.88
CA ARG A 86 -2.61 14.65 7.20
C ARG A 86 -1.15 14.95 7.51
N PRO A 87 -0.62 16.12 7.10
CA PRO A 87 0.68 16.56 7.55
C PRO A 87 0.70 16.63 9.09
N PRO A 88 1.77 16.15 9.75
CA PRO A 88 1.94 16.33 11.18
C PRO A 88 2.03 17.82 11.58
N SER A 89 1.83 18.10 12.86
CA SER A 89 1.90 19.47 13.40
C SER A 89 3.26 20.11 13.12
N ALA A 90 3.26 21.35 12.65
CA ALA A 90 4.46 22.13 12.39
C ALA A 90 5.27 22.49 13.65
N GLU A 91 4.68 22.32 14.83
CA GLU A 91 5.31 22.56 16.14
C GLU A 91 6.26 21.43 16.56
N LEU A 92 6.17 20.26 15.92
CA LEU A 92 7.03 19.13 16.23
C LEU A 92 8.49 19.41 15.82
N PRO A 93 9.47 18.97 16.60
CA PRO A 93 10.85 18.85 16.13
C PRO A 93 10.89 18.04 14.84
N TRP A 94 11.80 18.37 13.93
CA TRP A 94 11.81 17.76 12.59
C TRP A 94 11.90 16.23 12.65
N GLN A 95 12.67 15.67 13.59
CA GLN A 95 12.77 14.21 13.75
C GLN A 95 11.41 13.60 14.07
N GLU A 96 10.68 14.18 15.02
CA GLU A 96 9.37 13.70 15.43
C GLU A 96 8.34 13.89 14.30
N TRP A 97 8.39 15.02 13.59
CA TRP A 97 7.56 15.27 12.42
C TRP A 97 7.68 14.14 11.39
N PHE A 98 8.91 13.77 10.99
CA PHE A 98 9.10 12.70 10.00
C PHE A 98 8.78 11.31 10.54
N ARG A 99 9.02 11.03 11.83
CA ARG A 99 8.54 9.78 12.46
C ARG A 99 7.03 9.68 12.40
N THR A 100 6.31 10.71 12.83
CA THR A 100 4.84 10.74 12.78
C THR A 100 4.34 10.57 11.35
N PHE A 101 4.94 11.26 10.38
CA PHE A 101 4.56 11.13 8.98
C PHE A 101 4.80 9.72 8.44
N PHE A 102 6.00 9.18 8.59
CA PHE A 102 6.34 7.87 8.00
C PHE A 102 5.67 6.69 8.69
N TYR A 103 5.44 6.77 10.01
CA TYR A 103 4.74 5.72 10.75
C TYR A 103 3.22 5.76 10.58
N SER A 104 2.64 6.90 10.20
CA SER A 104 1.24 6.97 9.77
C SER A 104 1.05 6.55 8.31
N ALA A 105 2.00 6.88 7.43
CA ALA A 105 1.92 6.54 6.02
C ALA A 105 2.10 5.03 5.74
N ARG A 106 3.02 4.35 6.44
CA ARG A 106 3.29 2.92 6.21
C ARG A 106 2.05 2.03 6.33
N PRO A 107 1.30 2.01 7.45
CA PRO A 107 0.14 1.12 7.58
C PRO A 107 -0.97 1.43 6.57
N LEU A 108 -1.03 2.65 6.05
CA LEU A 108 -1.99 3.03 5.02
C LEU A 108 -1.60 2.53 3.63
N PHE A 109 -0.31 2.56 3.28
CA PHE A 109 0.17 2.23 1.94
C PHE A 109 0.65 0.77 1.80
N ALA A 110 1.14 0.15 2.87
CA ALA A 110 1.64 -1.23 2.85
C ALA A 110 0.61 -2.27 2.36
N PRO A 111 -0.71 -2.13 2.65
CA PRO A 111 -1.72 -3.03 2.10
C PRO A 111 -1.96 -2.85 0.60
N TYR A 112 -1.41 -1.80 -0.03
CA TYR A 112 -1.62 -1.49 -1.45
C TYR A 112 -0.29 -1.44 -2.22
N PRO A 113 0.29 -2.61 -2.53
CA PRO A 113 1.49 -2.71 -3.35
C PRO A 113 1.41 -1.84 -4.62
N GLY A 114 2.46 -1.07 -4.89
CA GLY A 114 2.56 -0.12 -5.99
C GLY A 114 2.20 1.31 -5.63
N VAL A 115 1.41 1.57 -4.57
CA VAL A 115 0.96 2.94 -4.22
C VAL A 115 2.12 3.84 -3.84
N ALA A 116 2.99 3.41 -2.93
CA ALA A 116 4.12 4.21 -2.45
C ALA A 116 5.10 4.56 -3.58
N LYS A 117 5.47 3.56 -4.40
CA LYS A 117 6.30 3.75 -5.61
C LYS A 117 5.63 4.73 -6.59
N TRP A 118 4.34 4.57 -6.83
CA TRP A 118 3.62 5.40 -7.76
C TRP A 118 3.54 6.86 -7.26
N LEU A 119 3.39 7.10 -5.96
CA LEU A 119 3.50 8.43 -5.33
C LEU A 119 4.89 9.05 -5.49
N VAL A 120 5.97 8.29 -5.32
CA VAL A 120 7.33 8.80 -5.54
C VAL A 120 7.52 9.25 -7.00
N MET A 121 6.99 8.47 -7.95
CA MET A 121 7.19 8.74 -9.38
C MET A 121 6.28 9.85 -9.94
N HIS A 122 5.07 10.00 -9.41
CA HIS A 122 4.04 10.88 -9.98
C HIS A 122 3.47 11.88 -8.97
N GLY A 123 4.04 11.95 -7.77
CA GLY A 123 3.58 12.78 -6.64
C GLY A 123 3.22 14.22 -7.01
N PRO A 124 4.05 14.96 -7.77
CA PRO A 124 3.75 16.34 -8.17
C PRO A 124 2.44 16.54 -8.96
N THR A 125 1.80 15.47 -9.43
CA THR A 125 0.52 15.55 -10.16
C THR A 125 -0.71 15.56 -9.24
N PHE A 126 -0.55 15.41 -7.92
CA PHE A 126 -1.66 15.38 -6.96
C PHE A 126 -1.91 16.73 -6.32
N PRO A 127 -3.16 17.22 -6.31
CA PRO A 127 -3.52 18.42 -5.56
C PRO A 127 -3.19 18.32 -4.06
N GLY A 128 -3.32 17.13 -3.46
CA GLY A 128 -3.11 16.92 -2.03
C GLY A 128 -1.65 16.87 -1.58
N ILE A 129 -0.68 16.77 -2.49
CA ILE A 129 0.73 16.58 -2.11
C ILE A 129 1.39 17.88 -1.64
N GLU A 130 0.90 19.03 -2.10
CA GLU A 130 1.49 20.34 -1.84
C GLU A 130 1.63 20.61 -0.34
N ALA A 131 0.57 20.32 0.43
CA ALA A 131 0.58 20.50 1.88
C ALA A 131 1.64 19.64 2.60
N PHE A 132 1.95 18.45 2.10
CA PHE A 132 3.00 17.60 2.68
C PHE A 132 4.39 18.09 2.32
N LEU A 133 4.59 18.50 1.06
CA LEU A 133 5.84 19.07 0.58
C LEU A 133 6.18 20.34 1.35
N ASP A 134 5.26 21.30 1.37
CA ASP A 134 5.46 22.58 2.03
C ASP A 134 5.70 22.42 3.53
N ALA A 135 4.88 21.62 4.23
CA ALA A 135 5.04 21.38 5.65
C ALA A 135 6.37 20.68 5.97
N GLY A 136 6.74 19.62 5.25
CA GLY A 136 7.96 18.87 5.51
C GLY A 136 9.23 19.66 5.19
N ILE A 137 9.23 20.39 4.05
CA ILE A 137 10.36 21.26 3.68
C ILE A 137 10.50 22.40 4.68
N SER A 138 9.40 23.05 5.06
CA SER A 138 9.41 24.12 6.06
C SER A 138 9.88 23.64 7.44
N THR A 139 9.54 22.42 7.83
CA THR A 139 10.02 21.81 9.08
C THR A 139 11.54 21.59 9.05
N LEU A 140 12.10 21.14 7.93
CA LEU A 140 13.56 21.01 7.76
C LEU A 140 14.26 22.37 7.67
N ASP A 141 13.62 23.36 7.04
CA ASP A 141 14.15 24.72 6.96
C ASP A 141 14.27 25.36 8.35
N ARG A 142 13.22 25.26 9.18
CA ARG A 142 13.24 25.71 10.58
C ARG A 142 14.29 24.99 11.42
N ALA A 143 14.59 23.73 11.12
CA ALA A 143 15.63 22.97 11.79
C ALA A 143 17.07 23.41 11.39
N GLY A 144 17.23 24.22 10.34
CA GLY A 144 18.52 24.77 9.93
C GLY A 144 19.25 23.94 8.87
N PHE A 145 18.56 23.04 8.16
CA PHE A 145 19.18 22.29 7.08
C PHE A 145 19.56 23.21 5.91
N PRO A 146 20.77 23.10 5.33
CA PRO A 146 21.21 23.96 4.23
C PRO A 146 20.51 23.66 2.89
N ARG A 147 19.92 22.46 2.75
CA ARG A 147 19.23 22.01 1.54
C ARG A 147 17.93 21.27 1.90
N PRO A 148 16.94 21.95 2.50
CA PRO A 148 15.78 21.29 3.11
C PRO A 148 14.96 20.49 2.09
N ALA A 149 14.80 20.99 0.86
CA ALA A 149 14.10 20.27 -0.21
C ALA A 149 14.80 18.97 -0.65
N LEU A 150 16.15 18.97 -0.71
CA LEU A 150 16.91 17.76 -1.06
C LEU A 150 16.83 16.71 0.05
N VAL A 151 16.91 17.16 1.30
CA VAL A 151 16.77 16.30 2.48
C VAL A 151 15.37 15.69 2.55
N TYR A 152 14.33 16.49 2.30
CA TYR A 152 12.95 16.01 2.18
C TYR A 152 12.85 14.92 1.11
N ALA A 153 13.31 15.20 -0.12
CA ALA A 153 13.23 14.26 -1.22
C ALA A 153 13.97 12.95 -0.91
N MET A 154 15.15 13.01 -0.28
CA MET A 154 15.91 11.84 0.15
C MET A 154 15.13 11.01 1.18
N LEU A 155 14.63 11.65 2.25
CA LEU A 155 13.84 10.99 3.30
C LEU A 155 12.60 10.31 2.71
N THR A 156 11.81 11.05 1.95
CA THR A 156 10.56 10.54 1.38
C THR A 156 10.83 9.43 0.38
N ASN A 157 11.80 9.57 -0.52
CA ASN A 157 12.11 8.53 -1.50
C ASN A 157 12.61 7.25 -0.82
N SER A 158 13.55 7.36 0.13
CA SER A 158 14.10 6.19 0.83
C SER A 158 13.02 5.48 1.67
N ALA A 159 12.23 6.23 2.45
CA ALA A 159 11.16 5.64 3.25
C ALA A 159 10.06 5.04 2.37
N MET A 160 9.48 5.81 1.44
CA MET A 160 8.36 5.32 0.60
C MET A 160 8.77 4.14 -0.27
N LEU A 161 9.97 4.16 -0.86
CA LEU A 161 10.43 3.02 -1.66
C LEU A 161 10.72 1.78 -0.80
N SER A 162 10.99 1.92 0.50
CA SER A 162 11.12 0.74 1.38
C SER A 162 9.78 0.07 1.73
N ILE A 163 8.64 0.75 1.53
CA ILE A 163 7.29 0.14 1.64
C ILE A 163 7.08 -0.89 0.51
N THR A 164 7.80 -0.74 -0.60
CA THR A 164 7.71 -1.51 -1.86
C THR A 164 8.12 -2.98 -1.74
N ARG A 165 8.69 -3.46 -0.63
CA ARG A 165 9.17 -4.87 -0.56
C ARG A 165 8.05 -5.89 -0.75
N ASN A 166 6.80 -5.48 -0.50
CA ASN A 166 5.60 -6.26 -0.82
C ASN A 166 5.30 -6.36 -2.33
N ASP A 167 5.68 -5.36 -3.15
CA ASP A 167 5.51 -5.38 -4.62
C ASP A 167 6.35 -6.48 -5.27
N ASP A 168 7.62 -6.57 -4.86
CA ASP A 168 8.57 -7.56 -5.38
C ASP A 168 8.18 -9.01 -5.02
N ARG A 169 7.51 -9.23 -3.88
CA ARG A 169 6.97 -10.55 -3.47
C ARG A 169 5.82 -10.98 -4.37
N LEU A 170 4.96 -10.04 -4.78
CA LEU A 170 3.77 -10.32 -5.57
C LEU A 170 4.07 -10.44 -7.07
N GLU A 171 5.04 -9.70 -7.60
CA GLU A 171 5.47 -9.81 -9.00
C GLU A 171 6.28 -11.10 -9.28
N ALA A 172 6.92 -11.69 -8.28
CA ALA A 172 7.81 -12.84 -8.46
C ALA A 172 7.09 -14.20 -8.61
N GLY A 173 5.81 -14.31 -8.26
CA GLY A 173 5.10 -15.60 -8.20
C GLY A 173 5.69 -16.55 -7.14
N ASP A 174 4.98 -17.64 -6.87
CA ASP A 174 5.32 -18.62 -5.81
C ASP A 174 6.60 -19.44 -6.12
N ASP A 175 7.10 -19.38 -7.37
CA ASP A 175 8.18 -20.23 -7.90
C ASP A 175 9.51 -19.48 -8.18
N GLY A 176 9.68 -18.25 -7.70
CA GLY A 176 10.92 -17.49 -7.87
C GLY A 176 12.08 -17.94 -6.95
N PRO A 177 13.35 -17.61 -7.24
CA PRO A 177 14.54 -17.92 -6.42
C PRO A 177 14.56 -17.26 -5.01
N ARG A 178 13.41 -16.79 -4.54
CA ARG A 178 13.14 -16.21 -3.22
C ARG A 178 12.09 -17.01 -2.43
N ASP A 179 11.75 -18.23 -2.83
CA ASP A 179 11.06 -19.17 -1.93
C ASP A 179 11.90 -19.33 -0.64
N HIS A 180 11.29 -19.06 0.50
CA HIS A 180 11.94 -19.07 1.81
C HIS A 180 12.48 -20.46 2.16
N ALA A 181 11.84 -21.53 1.68
CA ALA A 181 12.37 -22.88 1.83
C ALA A 181 13.63 -23.09 0.96
N THR A 182 13.62 -22.59 -0.27
CA THR A 182 14.78 -22.60 -1.17
C THR A 182 15.92 -21.72 -0.65
N MET A 183 15.67 -20.50 -0.17
CA MET A 183 16.67 -19.64 0.45
C MET A 183 17.27 -20.29 1.70
N ARG A 184 16.44 -20.84 2.59
CA ARG A 184 16.95 -21.58 3.76
C ARG A 184 17.84 -22.74 3.37
N ARG A 185 17.47 -23.54 2.36
CA ARG A 185 18.31 -24.65 1.86
C ARG A 185 19.64 -24.14 1.31
N LEU A 186 19.62 -23.06 0.53
CA LEU A 186 20.82 -22.43 -0.01
C LEU A 186 21.73 -21.92 1.12
N PHE A 187 21.17 -21.22 2.11
CA PHE A 187 21.95 -20.68 3.23
C PHE A 187 22.38 -21.73 4.25
N SER A 188 21.60 -22.79 4.50
CA SER A 188 22.00 -23.90 5.38
C SER A 188 23.20 -24.67 4.83
N GLY A 189 23.35 -24.73 3.50
CA GLY A 189 24.52 -25.33 2.85
C GLY A 189 25.80 -24.49 2.99
N ILE A 190 25.69 -23.19 3.29
CA ILE A 190 26.81 -22.25 3.42
C ILE A 190 27.05 -21.88 4.91
N GLY A 191 26.01 -22.00 5.75
CA GLY A 191 25.96 -21.42 7.10
C GLY A 191 26.51 -22.28 8.23
N ALA A 192 26.82 -23.56 8.01
CA ALA A 192 27.30 -24.44 9.09
C ALA A 192 28.60 -23.93 9.75
N ASP A 193 29.47 -23.27 8.97
CA ASP A 193 30.77 -22.75 9.42
C ASP A 193 30.86 -21.21 9.39
N SER A 194 29.76 -20.51 9.13
CA SER A 194 29.74 -19.04 8.98
C SER A 194 28.86 -18.36 10.04
N PRO A 195 29.44 -17.78 11.10
CA PRO A 195 28.68 -17.08 12.14
C PRO A 195 27.81 -15.94 11.63
N GLY A 196 28.24 -15.24 10.57
CA GLY A 196 27.48 -14.16 9.95
C GLY A 196 26.24 -14.67 9.20
N ILE A 197 26.38 -15.76 8.45
CA ILE A 197 25.25 -16.38 7.73
C ILE A 197 24.29 -17.03 8.73
N GLY A 198 24.81 -17.63 9.80
CA GLY A 198 23.99 -18.14 10.90
C GLY A 198 23.08 -17.08 11.50
N ARG A 199 23.59 -15.86 11.75
CA ARG A 199 22.75 -14.73 12.21
C ARG A 199 21.70 -14.32 11.19
N MET A 200 22.07 -14.21 9.90
CA MET A 200 21.10 -13.86 8.86
C MET A 200 19.98 -14.89 8.73
N ILE A 201 20.29 -16.19 8.84
CA ILE A 201 19.28 -17.25 8.85
C ILE A 201 18.33 -17.05 10.05
N THR A 202 18.85 -16.84 11.24
CA THR A 202 18.02 -16.75 12.46
C THR A 202 17.21 -15.46 12.54
N GLU A 203 17.82 -14.31 12.24
CA GLU A 203 17.21 -12.98 12.46
C GLU A 203 16.32 -12.55 11.29
N VAL A 204 16.66 -12.96 10.05
CA VAL A 204 15.94 -12.53 8.84
C VAL A 204 15.12 -13.66 8.24
N LEU A 205 15.65 -14.88 8.12
CA LEU A 205 14.93 -15.98 7.47
C LEU A 205 14.06 -16.79 8.44
N GLY A 206 14.40 -16.80 9.72
CA GLY A 206 13.69 -17.51 10.79
C GLY A 206 12.24 -17.05 10.93
N PRO A 207 11.97 -15.75 11.16
CA PRO A 207 10.60 -15.28 11.31
C PRO A 207 9.74 -15.51 10.06
N LEU A 208 10.33 -15.35 8.86
CA LEU A 208 9.66 -15.64 7.57
C LEU A 208 9.24 -17.11 7.41
N SER A 209 9.89 -17.99 8.17
CA SER A 209 9.71 -19.42 8.08
C SER A 209 8.66 -19.96 9.04
N ASP A 210 8.63 -19.38 10.24
CA ASP A 210 7.73 -19.78 11.32
C ASP A 210 6.31 -19.26 11.06
N ASP A 211 6.21 -18.09 10.43
CA ASP A 211 4.95 -17.49 9.97
C ASP A 211 5.15 -16.86 8.57
N PRO A 212 4.86 -17.60 7.48
CA PRO A 212 5.06 -17.12 6.11
C PRO A 212 4.28 -15.84 5.75
N GLU A 213 3.15 -15.61 6.44
CA GLU A 213 2.28 -14.46 6.23
C GLU A 213 2.67 -13.31 7.17
N GLY A 214 2.67 -13.51 8.49
CA GLY A 214 2.93 -12.45 9.47
C GLY A 214 4.40 -12.19 9.79
N GLY A 215 5.28 -13.17 9.63
CA GLY A 215 6.72 -13.03 9.87
C GLY A 215 7.39 -12.08 8.87
N GLY A 216 6.91 -12.08 7.63
CA GLY A 216 7.34 -11.11 6.61
C GLY A 216 6.95 -9.69 6.95
N GLU A 217 5.71 -9.49 7.37
CA GLU A 217 5.22 -8.17 7.74
C GLU A 217 5.96 -7.60 8.96
N ALA A 218 6.28 -8.44 9.95
CA ALA A 218 7.06 -8.05 11.13
C ALA A 218 8.48 -7.60 10.76
N ILE A 219 9.19 -8.39 9.95
CA ILE A 219 10.54 -8.03 9.46
C ILE A 219 10.49 -6.75 8.63
N ASP A 220 9.51 -6.61 7.74
CA ASP A 220 9.37 -5.41 6.91
C ASP A 220 9.06 -4.18 7.76
N ALA A 221 8.29 -4.32 8.85
CA ALA A 221 8.00 -3.23 9.77
C ALA A 221 9.24 -2.83 10.57
N GLU A 222 10.00 -3.81 11.05
CA GLU A 222 11.25 -3.56 11.75
C GLU A 222 12.31 -2.94 10.84
N TYR A 223 12.47 -3.47 9.63
CA TYR A 223 13.38 -2.92 8.62
C TYR A 223 13.03 -1.48 8.27
N TYR A 224 11.74 -1.17 8.05
CA TYR A 224 11.27 0.18 7.79
C TYR A 224 11.59 1.12 8.95
N ARG A 225 11.31 0.70 10.19
CA ARG A 225 11.63 1.47 11.40
C ARG A 225 13.12 1.76 11.48
N LEU A 226 13.97 0.74 11.31
CA LEU A 226 15.43 0.88 11.34
C LEU A 226 15.92 1.85 10.26
N LEU A 227 15.36 1.76 9.05
CA LEU A 227 15.70 2.65 7.94
C LEU A 227 15.33 4.10 8.26
N VAL A 228 14.12 4.36 8.75
CA VAL A 228 13.67 5.71 9.12
C VAL A 228 14.55 6.30 10.23
N GLU A 229 14.80 5.55 11.30
CA GLU A 229 15.65 6.01 12.39
C GLU A 229 17.10 6.24 11.96
N SER A 230 17.65 5.37 11.11
CA SER A 230 19.02 5.53 10.59
C SER A 230 19.16 6.74 9.69
N LEU A 231 18.14 7.03 8.87
CA LEU A 231 18.13 8.23 8.02
C LEU A 231 18.07 9.50 8.87
N ILE A 232 17.18 9.54 9.87
CA ILE A 232 17.05 10.67 10.79
C ILE A 232 18.37 10.92 11.52
N ALA A 233 18.91 9.90 12.20
CA ALA A 233 20.18 10.02 12.93
C ALA A 233 21.35 10.41 12.02
N GLY A 234 21.41 9.88 10.80
CA GLY A 234 22.44 10.24 9.83
C GLY A 234 22.34 11.69 9.35
N LEU A 235 21.11 12.18 9.11
CA LEU A 235 20.88 13.56 8.65
C LEU A 235 21.15 14.61 9.73
N GLU A 236 21.04 14.28 11.02
CA GLU A 236 21.42 15.17 12.11
C GLU A 236 22.86 15.69 11.95
N THR A 237 23.76 14.89 11.36
CA THR A 237 25.15 15.29 11.11
C THR A 237 25.32 16.44 10.12
N LEU A 238 24.27 16.75 9.34
CA LEU A 238 24.27 17.86 8.38
C LEU A 238 23.85 19.20 9.02
N LEU A 239 23.34 19.18 10.26
CA LEU A 239 22.96 20.40 10.96
C LEU A 239 24.22 21.12 11.46
N PRO A 240 24.21 22.46 11.48
CA PRO A 240 25.29 23.23 12.07
C PRO A 240 25.47 22.81 13.53
N THR A 241 26.66 22.38 13.91
CA THR A 241 27.00 22.20 15.33
C THR A 241 26.97 23.59 15.98
N GLU A 242 26.15 23.79 17.02
CA GLU A 242 26.21 25.01 17.82
C GLU A 242 27.68 25.22 18.26
N ARG A 243 28.26 26.35 17.89
CA ARG A 243 29.60 26.77 18.33
C ARG A 243 29.52 27.62 19.58
#